data_AF-A0A9D7XQ95-F1
#
_entry.id   AF-A0A9D7XQ95-F1
#
_cell.length_a   1.000
_cell.length_b   1.000
_cell.length_c   1.000
_cell.angle_alpha   90.00
_cell.angle_beta   90.00
_cell.angle_gamma   90.00
#
_symmetry.space_group_name_H-M   'P 1'
#
loop_
_entity.id
_entity.type
_entity.pdbx_description
1 polymer ?
#
loop_
_entity_poly.entity_id
_entity_poly.type
_entity_poly.pdbx_seq_one_letter_code
_entity_poly.pdbx_strand_id
1 'polypeptide(L)'
;MLTQHNYINLNTTWDEKIKECCKKPNPDIPPGSDCCYDTWTEELKLVNKAYQEIEEEARQKSDEFTYVSGRRDQFKKWYDELTKANDLEKAICDQLEILICQVEKVGKNTQFTIDAIKILFCMIRDYFFQLDKLKDKYDALMNCIHCLKSEILVPGAGLMKLIEDYGVKLAGAQAFRDDLLKMVMEALALAEKIDLSIAEDNNPSSPDYGLLAIVNEWKSTLNCSEDCGSPSGEQDKKQMQSSKGIQSSSEDCDADGNCNLKPELYLPICNDNYYAKTWKKYDDDKKKAEVLGKEVVDLNKKKESLLACKQSLEAAIKEVNPKERCK
;
A
#
# COMPACT_ATOMS: atom_id res chain seq x y z
N MET A 1 -36.61 21.69 14.50
CA MET A 1 -37.12 22.78 13.64
C MET A 1 -38.43 22.30 13.05
N LEU A 2 -39.53 22.98 13.34
CA LEU A 2 -40.87 22.65 12.85
C LEU A 2 -40.96 23.04 11.37
N THR A 3 -41.12 22.08 10.47
CA THR A 3 -41.32 22.33 9.04
C THR A 3 -42.71 22.94 8.82
N GLN A 4 -42.75 24.22 8.43
CA GLN A 4 -43.94 24.86 7.89
C GLN A 4 -44.32 24.18 6.56
N HIS A 5 -45.44 23.47 6.55
CA HIS A 5 -46.03 22.96 5.33
C HIS A 5 -46.70 24.12 4.57
N ASN A 6 -46.04 24.63 3.53
CA ASN A 6 -46.69 25.50 2.54
C ASN A 6 -47.60 24.64 1.67
N TYR A 7 -48.87 24.57 2.04
CA TYR A 7 -49.90 24.04 1.17
C TYR A 7 -50.07 25.02 0.00
N ILE A 8 -49.96 24.52 -1.23
CA ILE A 8 -50.42 25.25 -2.41
C ILE A 8 -51.92 25.42 -2.21
N ASN A 9 -52.40 26.67 -2.11
CA ASN A 9 -53.83 26.97 -2.08
C ASN A 9 -54.45 26.32 -3.31
N LEU A 10 -55.31 25.31 -3.09
CA LEU A 10 -56.11 24.71 -4.14
C LEU A 10 -56.91 25.83 -4.79
N ASN A 11 -56.66 26.05 -6.07
CA ASN A 11 -57.29 27.08 -6.87
C ASN A 11 -58.82 27.03 -6.66
N THR A 12 -59.44 28.16 -6.33
CA THR A 12 -60.86 28.30 -5.90
C THR A 12 -61.89 27.84 -6.94
N THR A 13 -61.44 27.40 -8.11
CA THR A 13 -62.23 26.78 -9.18
C THR A 13 -62.74 25.36 -8.88
N TRP A 14 -62.24 24.68 -7.83
CA TRP A 14 -62.75 23.35 -7.45
C TRP A 14 -64.19 23.41 -6.93
N ASP A 15 -64.56 24.45 -6.17
CA ASP A 15 -65.92 24.65 -5.66
C ASP A 15 -66.96 24.85 -6.77
N GLU A 16 -66.55 25.46 -7.89
CA GLU A 16 -67.42 25.63 -9.06
C GLU A 16 -67.62 24.32 -9.83
N LYS A 17 -66.56 23.51 -9.98
CA LYS A 17 -66.65 22.17 -10.61
C LYS A 17 -67.47 21.18 -9.78
N ILE A 18 -67.36 21.21 -8.45
CA ILE A 18 -68.19 20.40 -7.54
C ILE A 18 -69.67 20.83 -7.65
N LYS A 19 -69.93 22.15 -7.75
CA LYS A 19 -71.29 22.68 -7.99
C LYS A 19 -71.84 22.38 -9.38
N GLU A 20 -70.99 22.18 -10.40
CA GLU A 20 -71.42 21.77 -11.74
C GLU A 20 -71.82 20.30 -11.83
N CYS A 21 -71.17 19.39 -11.10
CA CYS A 21 -71.53 17.96 -11.10
C CYS A 21 -72.99 17.75 -10.62
N CYS A 22 -73.42 18.50 -9.60
CA CYS A 22 -74.75 18.32 -9.02
C CYS A 22 -75.91 19.07 -9.75
N LYS A 23 -75.67 19.73 -10.91
CA LYS A 23 -76.65 20.70 -11.46
C LYS A 23 -77.45 20.27 -12.70
N LYS A 24 -77.20 19.11 -13.32
CA LYS A 24 -78.02 18.65 -14.46
C LYS A 24 -78.65 17.29 -14.18
N PRO A 25 -79.97 17.23 -13.90
CA PRO A 25 -80.68 15.96 -13.96
C PRO A 25 -80.71 15.52 -15.42
N ASN A 26 -79.97 14.45 -15.73
CA ASN A 26 -80.09 13.78 -17.02
C ASN A 26 -81.35 12.88 -16.96
N PRO A 27 -82.33 13.04 -17.86
CA PRO A 27 -83.63 12.34 -17.78
C PRO A 27 -83.54 10.81 -17.95
N ASP A 28 -82.40 10.28 -18.39
CA ASP A 28 -82.17 8.83 -18.54
C ASP A 28 -81.59 8.15 -17.28
N ILE A 29 -81.42 8.89 -16.18
CA ILE A 29 -80.78 8.40 -14.97
C ILE A 29 -81.85 8.16 -13.87
N PRO A 30 -81.92 6.97 -13.24
CA PRO A 30 -82.89 6.68 -12.17
C PRO A 30 -82.73 7.66 -10.99
N PRO A 31 -83.82 8.04 -10.30
CA PRO A 31 -83.73 8.92 -9.14
C PRO A 31 -82.92 8.22 -8.03
N GLY A 32 -81.65 8.61 -7.86
CA GLY A 32 -80.76 8.06 -6.83
C GLY A 32 -79.26 7.97 -7.17
N SER A 33 -78.80 8.25 -8.39
CA SER A 33 -77.35 8.25 -8.66
C SER A 33 -76.73 9.64 -8.47
N ASP A 34 -75.83 9.75 -7.50
CA ASP A 34 -75.09 10.97 -7.17
C ASP A 34 -73.93 11.17 -8.18
N CYS A 35 -73.95 12.23 -9.00
CA CYS A 35 -72.92 12.55 -10.02
C CYS A 35 -71.49 12.45 -9.47
N CYS A 36 -71.33 12.80 -8.19
CA CYS A 36 -70.05 12.81 -7.49
C CYS A 36 -69.52 11.41 -7.17
N TYR A 37 -70.40 10.44 -6.93
CA TYR A 37 -70.00 9.07 -6.57
C TYR A 37 -69.29 8.37 -7.73
N ASP A 38 -69.88 8.43 -8.93
CA ASP A 38 -69.31 7.79 -10.11
C ASP A 38 -68.00 8.48 -10.53
N THR A 39 -67.98 9.82 -10.49
CA THR A 39 -66.79 10.64 -10.81
C THR A 39 -65.62 10.35 -9.85
N TRP A 40 -65.86 10.35 -8.54
CA TRP A 40 -64.81 10.04 -7.56
C TRP A 40 -64.36 8.58 -7.64
N THR A 41 -65.26 7.65 -7.99
CA THR A 41 -64.89 6.25 -8.20
C THR A 41 -63.98 6.07 -9.41
N GLU A 42 -64.17 6.83 -10.48
CA GLU A 42 -63.24 6.86 -11.61
C GLU A 42 -61.91 7.54 -11.26
N GLU A 43 -61.93 8.68 -10.55
CA GLU A 43 -60.72 9.34 -10.05
C GLU A 43 -59.92 8.42 -9.12
N LEU A 44 -60.58 7.66 -8.24
CA LEU A 44 -59.92 6.68 -7.38
C LEU A 44 -59.22 5.58 -8.18
N LYS A 45 -59.82 5.10 -9.28
CA LYS A 45 -59.17 4.13 -10.18
C LYS A 45 -57.90 4.72 -10.81
N LEU A 46 -57.94 5.98 -11.24
CA LEU A 46 -56.79 6.69 -11.82
C LEU A 46 -55.68 6.89 -10.77
N VAL A 47 -56.02 7.38 -9.58
CA VAL A 47 -55.06 7.60 -8.49
C VAL A 47 -54.48 6.27 -8.01
N ASN A 48 -55.27 5.21 -7.90
CA ASN A 48 -54.77 3.90 -7.50
C ASN A 48 -53.81 3.29 -8.54
N LYS A 49 -54.09 3.47 -9.84
CA LYS A 49 -53.17 3.07 -10.90
C LYS A 49 -51.86 3.86 -10.84
N ALA A 50 -51.93 5.19 -10.73
CA ALA A 50 -50.76 6.04 -10.61
C ALA A 50 -49.93 5.74 -9.34
N TYR A 51 -50.60 5.42 -8.22
CA TYR A 51 -49.94 4.98 -6.99
C TYR A 51 -49.15 3.68 -7.20
N GLN A 52 -49.76 2.67 -7.83
CA GLN A 52 -49.10 1.38 -8.10
C GLN A 52 -47.89 1.54 -9.04
N GLU A 53 -48.01 2.37 -10.07
CA GLU A 53 -46.91 2.67 -11.01
C GLU A 53 -45.73 3.34 -10.28
N ILE A 54 -46.00 4.37 -9.47
CA ILE A 54 -44.96 5.07 -8.70
C ILE A 54 -44.37 4.18 -7.59
N GLU A 55 -45.17 3.31 -6.96
CA GLU A 55 -44.69 2.35 -5.97
C GLU A 55 -43.71 1.34 -6.57
N GLU A 56 -44.02 0.81 -7.75
CA GLU A 56 -43.14 -0.10 -8.48
C GLU A 56 -41.85 0.60 -8.95
N GLU A 57 -41.96 1.81 -9.50
CA GLU A 57 -40.81 2.61 -9.91
C GLU A 57 -39.90 2.95 -8.71
N ALA A 58 -40.48 3.36 -7.58
CA ALA A 58 -39.76 3.63 -6.35
C ALA A 58 -39.04 2.38 -5.83
N ARG A 59 -39.66 1.20 -5.93
CA ARG A 59 -39.04 -0.08 -5.55
C ARG A 59 -37.84 -0.39 -6.44
N GLN A 60 -38.02 -0.36 -7.76
CA GLN A 60 -36.94 -0.66 -8.72
C GLN A 60 -35.75 0.28 -8.54
N LYS A 61 -36.00 1.57 -8.36
CA LYS A 61 -34.96 2.57 -8.10
C LYS A 61 -34.28 2.38 -6.75
N SER A 62 -35.02 1.96 -5.73
CA SER A 62 -34.47 1.62 -4.42
C SER A 62 -33.55 0.40 -4.50
N ASP A 63 -33.94 -0.63 -5.26
CA ASP A 63 -33.12 -1.82 -5.46
C ASP A 63 -31.84 -1.50 -6.25
N GLU A 64 -31.96 -0.68 -7.31
CA GLU A 64 -30.80 -0.19 -8.06
C GLU A 64 -29.85 0.63 -7.17
N PHE A 65 -30.40 1.53 -6.34
CA PHE A 65 -29.62 2.31 -5.39
C PHE A 65 -28.85 1.44 -4.39
N THR A 66 -29.50 0.43 -3.81
CA THR A 66 -28.86 -0.49 -2.86
C THR A 66 -27.75 -1.29 -3.56
N TYR A 67 -27.99 -1.79 -4.78
CA TYR A 67 -26.97 -2.50 -5.56
C TYR A 67 -25.75 -1.62 -5.86
N VAL A 68 -25.96 -0.41 -6.41
CA VAL A 68 -24.87 0.52 -6.74
C VAL A 68 -24.12 0.95 -5.48
N SER A 69 -24.81 1.21 -4.38
CA SER A 69 -24.18 1.58 -3.10
C SER A 69 -23.32 0.45 -2.54
N GLY A 70 -23.80 -0.79 -2.57
CA GLY A 70 -23.02 -1.95 -2.14
C GLY A 70 -21.76 -2.15 -2.98
N ARG A 71 -21.87 -2.01 -4.31
CA ARG A 71 -20.74 -2.12 -5.23
C ARG A 71 -19.72 -0.97 -5.05
N ARG A 72 -20.20 0.26 -4.86
CA ARG A 72 -19.37 1.43 -4.50
C ARG A 72 -18.54 1.14 -3.25
N ASP A 73 -19.15 0.60 -2.20
CA ASP A 73 -18.47 0.34 -0.93
C ASP A 73 -17.39 -0.75 -1.07
N GLN A 74 -17.62 -1.74 -1.93
CA GLN A 74 -16.60 -2.73 -2.30
C GLN A 74 -15.43 -2.10 -3.06
N PHE A 75 -15.69 -1.28 -4.09
CA PHE A 75 -14.62 -0.60 -4.83
C PHE A 75 -13.83 0.35 -3.93
N LYS A 76 -14.51 1.05 -3.00
CA LYS A 76 -13.83 1.88 -2.00
C LYS A 76 -12.88 1.05 -1.14
N LYS A 77 -13.36 -0.08 -0.61
CA LYS A 77 -12.53 -0.96 0.21
C LYS A 77 -11.31 -1.47 -0.56
N TRP A 78 -11.47 -1.90 -1.80
CA TRP A 78 -10.34 -2.33 -2.64
C TRP A 78 -9.36 -1.20 -2.93
N TYR A 79 -9.87 0.00 -3.24
CA TYR A 79 -9.02 1.16 -3.44
C TYR A 79 -8.24 1.53 -2.18
N ASP A 80 -8.88 1.52 -1.01
CA ASP A 80 -8.24 1.80 0.27
C ASP A 80 -7.15 0.75 0.60
N GLU A 81 -7.39 -0.52 0.28
CA GLU A 81 -6.40 -1.61 0.44
C GLU A 81 -5.22 -1.45 -0.52
N LEU A 82 -5.46 -1.11 -1.79
CA LEU A 82 -4.39 -0.84 -2.75
C LEU A 82 -3.56 0.40 -2.37
N THR A 83 -4.20 1.45 -1.86
CA THR A 83 -3.53 2.66 -1.38
C THR A 83 -2.59 2.33 -0.22
N LYS A 84 -3.06 1.53 0.75
CA LYS A 84 -2.21 1.04 1.86
C LYS A 84 -1.04 0.19 1.37
N ALA A 85 -1.27 -0.68 0.38
CA ALA A 85 -0.20 -1.49 -0.21
C ALA A 85 0.86 -0.60 -0.89
N ASN A 86 0.44 0.43 -1.62
CA ASN A 86 1.33 1.42 -2.23
C ASN A 86 2.13 2.21 -1.17
N ASP A 87 1.51 2.58 -0.06
CA ASP A 87 2.21 3.28 1.03
C ASP A 87 3.26 2.37 1.71
N LEU A 88 2.95 1.09 1.88
CA LEU A 88 3.89 0.09 2.39
C LEU A 88 5.06 -0.13 1.43
N GLU A 89 4.78 -0.20 0.14
CA GLU A 89 5.80 -0.33 -0.90
C GLU A 89 6.79 0.85 -0.84
N LYS A 90 6.30 2.09 -0.78
CA LYS A 90 7.15 3.28 -0.59
C LYS A 90 7.99 3.19 0.67
N ALA A 91 7.40 2.79 1.78
CA ALA A 91 8.14 2.62 3.04
C ALA A 91 9.26 1.57 2.92
N ILE A 92 9.04 0.49 2.17
CA ILE A 92 10.08 -0.52 1.87
C ILE A 92 11.17 0.12 1.01
N CYS A 93 10.82 0.87 -0.03
CA CYS A 93 11.79 1.56 -0.88
C CYS A 93 12.66 2.56 -0.11
N ASP A 94 12.08 3.36 0.77
CA ASP A 94 12.81 4.28 1.65
C ASP A 94 13.78 3.52 2.58
N GLN A 95 13.33 2.39 3.14
CA GLN A 95 14.17 1.55 3.98
C GLN A 95 15.32 0.89 3.20
N LEU A 96 15.08 0.47 1.95
CA LEU A 96 16.11 -0.06 1.08
C LEU A 96 17.16 0.98 0.75
N GLU A 97 16.78 2.23 0.51
CA GLU A 97 17.74 3.31 0.27
C GLU A 97 18.63 3.57 1.50
N ILE A 98 18.04 3.58 2.69
CA ILE A 98 18.80 3.68 3.95
C ILE A 98 19.76 2.49 4.09
N LEU A 99 19.29 1.27 3.82
CA LEU A 99 20.08 0.05 3.90
C LEU A 99 21.26 0.09 2.94
N ILE A 100 21.05 0.47 1.67
CA ILE A 100 22.11 0.63 0.67
C ILE A 100 23.18 1.59 1.18
N CYS A 101 22.78 2.78 1.67
CA CYS A 101 23.71 3.77 2.21
C CYS A 101 24.52 3.23 3.40
N GLN A 102 23.89 2.43 4.27
CA GLN A 102 24.59 1.80 5.39
C GLN A 102 25.57 0.73 4.92
N VAL A 103 25.17 -0.13 3.99
CA VAL A 103 26.00 -1.20 3.41
C VAL A 103 27.24 -0.59 2.73
N GLU A 104 27.07 0.46 1.93
CA GLU A 104 28.18 1.19 1.31
C GLU A 104 29.15 1.79 2.33
N LYS A 105 28.62 2.40 3.41
CA LYS A 105 29.45 2.96 4.49
C LYS A 105 30.23 1.88 5.23
N VAL A 106 29.60 0.75 5.53
CA VAL A 106 30.28 -0.37 6.18
C VAL A 106 31.35 -0.95 5.26
N GLY A 107 31.07 -1.08 3.95
CA GLY A 107 32.06 -1.50 2.96
C GLY A 107 33.29 -0.59 2.96
N LYS A 108 33.10 0.72 2.77
CA LYS A 108 34.21 1.71 2.79
C LYS A 108 34.99 1.69 4.11
N ASN A 109 34.31 1.61 5.24
CA ASN A 109 34.98 1.54 6.55
C ASN A 109 35.78 0.24 6.70
N THR A 110 35.30 -0.87 6.13
CA THR A 110 35.99 -2.16 6.15
C THR A 110 37.27 -2.09 5.33
N GLN A 111 37.23 -1.49 4.14
CA GLN A 111 38.43 -1.24 3.33
C GLN A 111 39.50 -0.43 4.08
N PHE A 112 39.12 0.69 4.70
CA PHE A 112 40.05 1.48 5.52
C PHE A 112 40.60 0.69 6.71
N THR A 113 39.79 -0.19 7.29
CA THR A 113 40.22 -1.06 8.39
C THR A 113 41.24 -2.09 7.91
N ILE A 114 41.03 -2.71 6.76
CA ILE A 114 41.98 -3.63 6.12
C ILE A 114 43.33 -2.94 5.89
N ASP A 115 43.31 -1.73 5.31
CA ASP A 115 44.52 -0.96 5.06
C ASP A 115 45.26 -0.58 6.35
N ALA A 116 44.52 -0.16 7.38
CA ALA A 116 45.09 0.13 8.70
C ALA A 116 45.73 -1.10 9.34
N ILE A 117 45.09 -2.27 9.24
CA ILE A 117 45.64 -3.54 9.75
C ILE A 117 46.91 -3.93 8.97
N LYS A 118 46.94 -3.76 7.64
CA LYS A 118 48.13 -4.01 6.81
C LYS A 118 49.31 -3.10 7.21
N ILE A 119 49.04 -1.81 7.48
CA ILE A 119 50.06 -0.88 7.98
C ILE A 119 50.57 -1.35 9.36
N LEU A 120 49.66 -1.69 10.28
CA LEU A 120 50.02 -2.18 11.61
C LEU A 120 50.88 -3.46 11.53
N PHE A 121 50.52 -4.40 10.65
CA PHE A 121 51.31 -5.61 10.39
C PHE A 121 52.74 -5.27 9.95
N CYS A 122 52.91 -4.34 9.01
CA CYS A 122 54.22 -3.89 8.57
C CYS A 122 55.03 -3.25 9.71
N MET A 123 54.40 -2.39 10.52
CA MET A 123 55.05 -1.77 11.69
C MET A 123 55.52 -2.80 12.72
N ILE A 124 54.68 -3.81 13.00
CA ILE A 124 55.01 -4.90 13.93
C ILE A 124 56.18 -5.72 13.39
N ARG A 125 56.13 -6.10 12.11
CA ARG A 125 57.21 -6.85 11.46
C ARG A 125 58.53 -6.08 11.52
N ASP A 126 58.51 -4.80 11.19
CA ASP A 126 59.70 -3.94 11.17
C ASP A 126 60.27 -3.73 12.59
N TYR A 127 59.40 -3.60 13.61
CA TYR A 127 59.80 -3.56 15.01
C TYR A 127 60.52 -4.84 15.44
N PHE A 128 59.95 -6.01 15.14
CA PHE A 128 60.58 -7.29 15.51
C PHE A 128 61.86 -7.56 14.73
N PHE A 129 61.96 -7.10 13.48
CA PHE A 129 63.22 -7.18 12.73
C PHE A 129 64.35 -6.37 13.38
N GLN A 130 64.03 -5.21 13.96
CA GLN A 130 65.00 -4.42 14.74
C GLN A 130 65.35 -5.10 16.06
N LEU A 131 64.36 -5.69 16.73
CA LEU A 131 64.55 -6.45 17.98
C LEU A 131 65.47 -7.66 17.77
N ASP A 132 65.29 -8.40 16.68
CA ASP A 132 66.12 -9.55 16.32
C ASP A 132 67.58 -9.12 16.06
N LYS A 133 67.80 -8.03 15.32
CA LYS A 133 69.15 -7.46 15.14
C LYS A 133 69.80 -7.03 16.46
N LEU A 134 69.00 -6.55 17.41
CA LEU A 134 69.48 -6.16 18.73
C LEU A 134 69.87 -7.39 19.56
N LYS A 135 69.11 -8.49 19.42
CA LYS A 135 69.44 -9.78 20.01
C LYS A 135 70.74 -10.35 19.47
N ASP A 136 70.96 -10.29 18.15
CA ASP A 136 72.21 -10.74 17.53
C ASP A 136 73.43 -9.99 18.09
N LYS A 137 73.31 -8.66 18.25
CA LYS A 137 74.36 -7.82 18.85
C LYS A 137 74.59 -8.15 20.32
N TYR A 138 73.52 -8.38 21.08
CA TYR A 138 73.59 -8.80 22.47
C TYR A 138 74.30 -10.15 22.61
N ASP A 139 73.95 -11.14 21.79
CA ASP A 139 74.55 -12.47 21.82
C ASP A 139 76.04 -12.43 21.44
N ALA A 140 76.40 -11.63 20.43
CA ALA A 140 77.80 -11.38 20.08
C ALA A 140 78.58 -10.76 21.24
N LEU A 141 78.02 -9.77 21.93
CA LEU A 141 78.63 -9.15 23.12
C LEU A 141 78.82 -10.17 24.24
N MET A 142 77.78 -10.95 24.55
CA MET A 142 77.84 -11.98 25.58
C MET A 142 78.93 -13.01 25.28
N ASN A 143 79.02 -13.46 24.03
CA ASN A 143 80.09 -14.36 23.59
C ASN A 143 81.49 -13.74 23.78
N CYS A 144 81.68 -12.47 23.40
CA CYS A 144 82.95 -11.77 23.62
C CYS A 144 83.32 -11.69 25.10
N ILE A 145 82.36 -11.36 25.97
CA ILE A 145 82.56 -11.32 27.43
C ILE A 145 82.98 -12.70 27.94
N HIS A 146 82.32 -13.76 27.50
CA HIS A 146 82.64 -15.14 27.88
C HIS A 146 84.06 -15.53 27.43
N CYS A 147 84.50 -15.11 26.25
CA CYS A 147 85.85 -15.37 25.75
C CYS A 147 86.94 -14.60 26.51
N LEU A 148 86.64 -13.40 27.03
CA LEU A 148 87.62 -12.57 27.73
C LEU A 148 88.03 -13.13 29.11
N LYS A 149 87.20 -13.98 29.74
CA LYS A 149 87.45 -14.58 31.07
C LYS A 149 87.91 -13.56 32.13
N SER A 150 87.35 -12.35 32.10
CA SER A 150 87.73 -11.27 33.02
C SER A 150 87.18 -11.53 34.42
N GLU A 151 88.04 -11.50 35.44
CA GLU A 151 87.66 -11.66 36.85
C GLU A 151 86.77 -10.52 37.37
N ILE A 152 86.68 -9.41 36.65
CA ILE A 152 85.85 -8.24 37.00
C ILE A 152 84.40 -8.42 36.51
N LEU A 153 84.18 -9.24 35.48
CA LEU A 153 82.88 -9.48 34.85
C LEU A 153 82.27 -10.79 35.37
N VAL A 154 82.01 -10.83 36.68
CA VAL A 154 81.43 -11.99 37.36
C VAL A 154 79.93 -12.08 37.07
N PRO A 155 79.40 -13.26 36.66
CA PRO A 155 77.96 -13.47 36.45
C PRO A 155 77.11 -13.06 37.67
N GLY A 156 75.92 -12.50 37.43
CA GLY A 156 74.98 -12.14 38.49
C GLY A 156 75.36 -10.95 39.39
N ALA A 157 76.48 -10.27 39.13
CA ALA A 157 76.93 -9.10 39.91
C ALA A 157 77.28 -7.89 39.01
N GLY A 158 77.19 -6.69 39.59
CA GLY A 158 77.62 -5.44 38.95
C GLY A 158 77.06 -5.23 37.54
N LEU A 159 77.95 -4.97 36.58
CA LEU A 159 77.60 -4.74 35.18
C LEU A 159 77.00 -6.00 34.51
N MET A 160 77.45 -7.20 34.88
CA MET A 160 76.95 -8.45 34.26
C MET A 160 75.50 -8.72 34.60
N LYS A 161 75.09 -8.46 35.84
CA LYS A 161 73.68 -8.59 36.23
C LYS A 161 72.76 -7.71 35.35
N LEU A 162 73.17 -6.47 35.08
CA LEU A 162 72.38 -5.55 34.25
C LEU A 162 72.27 -6.04 32.79
N ILE A 163 73.35 -6.62 32.25
CA ILE A 163 73.37 -7.19 30.90
C ILE A 163 72.48 -8.44 30.84
N GLU A 164 72.59 -9.33 31.82
CA GLU A 164 71.74 -10.54 31.94
C GLU A 164 70.26 -10.18 32.07
N ASP A 165 69.91 -9.23 32.95
CA ASP A 165 68.54 -8.71 33.12
C ASP A 165 68.00 -8.10 31.81
N TYR A 166 68.85 -7.40 31.06
CA TYR A 166 68.49 -6.89 29.74
C TYR A 166 68.22 -8.02 28.73
N GLY A 167 69.05 -9.07 28.72
CA GLY A 167 68.85 -10.25 27.90
C GLY A 167 67.54 -10.98 28.18
N VAL A 168 67.17 -11.13 29.45
CA VAL A 168 65.87 -11.72 29.85
C VAL A 168 64.71 -10.88 29.32
N LYS A 169 64.77 -9.55 29.43
CA LYS A 169 63.73 -8.65 28.90
C LYS A 169 63.65 -8.72 27.38
N LEU A 170 64.80 -8.80 26.70
CA LEU A 170 64.87 -8.90 25.24
C LEU A 170 64.27 -10.21 24.73
N ALA A 171 64.57 -11.33 25.38
CA ALA A 171 63.96 -12.63 25.08
C ALA A 171 62.45 -12.64 25.35
N GLY A 172 62.02 -12.03 26.46
CA GLY A 172 60.60 -11.85 26.77
C GLY A 172 59.87 -11.03 25.71
N ALA A 173 60.48 -9.96 25.19
CA ALA A 173 59.92 -9.19 24.09
C ALA A 173 59.85 -10.00 22.79
N GLN A 174 60.88 -10.79 22.45
CA GLN A 174 60.86 -11.66 21.25
C GLN A 174 59.76 -12.73 21.32
N ALA A 175 59.52 -13.31 22.50
CA ALA A 175 58.51 -14.34 22.68
C ALA A 175 57.08 -13.84 22.38
N PHE A 176 56.82 -12.54 22.55
CA PHE A 176 55.51 -11.94 22.28
C PHE A 176 55.19 -11.77 20.78
N ARG A 177 56.18 -11.94 19.89
CA ARG A 177 56.04 -11.72 18.45
C ARG A 177 54.93 -12.54 17.83
N ASP A 178 54.96 -13.85 18.05
CA ASP A 178 54.10 -14.78 17.32
C ASP A 178 52.65 -14.62 17.76
N ASP A 179 52.40 -14.32 19.04
CA ASP A 179 51.09 -14.00 19.57
C ASP A 179 50.53 -12.70 18.96
N LEU A 180 51.36 -11.65 18.87
CA LEU A 180 50.94 -10.37 18.28
C LEU A 180 50.64 -10.52 16.78
N LEU A 181 51.49 -11.24 16.04
CA LEU A 181 51.28 -11.51 14.62
C LEU A 181 50.00 -12.34 14.40
N LYS A 182 49.74 -13.33 15.24
CA LYS A 182 48.51 -14.13 15.19
C LYS A 182 47.28 -13.26 15.35
N MET A 183 47.23 -12.39 16.36
CA MET A 183 46.10 -11.48 16.58
C MET A 183 45.85 -10.56 15.37
N VAL A 184 46.92 -10.05 14.75
CA VAL A 184 46.81 -9.18 13.57
C VAL A 184 46.32 -9.93 12.34
N MET A 185 46.80 -11.16 12.12
CA MET A 185 46.33 -12.00 11.01
C MET A 185 44.87 -12.41 11.18
N GLU A 186 44.44 -12.73 12.40
CA GLU A 186 43.03 -13.02 12.70
C GLU A 186 42.13 -11.80 12.45
N ALA A 187 42.57 -10.60 12.86
CA ALA A 187 41.85 -9.37 12.59
C ALA A 187 41.75 -9.09 11.08
N LEU A 188 42.82 -9.30 10.32
CA LEU A 188 42.84 -9.13 8.87
C LEU A 188 41.87 -10.10 8.18
N ALA A 189 41.91 -11.38 8.55
CA ALA A 189 41.03 -12.40 7.98
C ALA A 189 39.54 -12.11 8.23
N LEU A 190 39.20 -11.60 9.43
CA LEU A 190 37.84 -11.17 9.74
C LEU A 190 37.42 -9.96 8.90
N ALA A 191 38.29 -8.96 8.76
CA ALA A 191 38.00 -7.77 7.96
C ALA A 191 37.79 -8.11 6.48
N GLU A 192 38.66 -8.93 5.89
CA GLU A 192 38.52 -9.39 4.49
C GLU A 192 37.23 -10.20 4.29
N LYS A 193 36.82 -11.03 5.25
CA LYS A 193 35.56 -11.77 5.16
C LYS A 193 34.34 -10.84 5.18
N ILE A 194 34.39 -9.78 5.97
CA ILE A 194 33.33 -8.76 6.01
C ILE A 194 33.26 -8.04 4.67
N ASP A 195 34.41 -7.64 4.12
CA ASP A 195 34.51 -6.94 2.84
C ASP A 195 33.88 -7.76 1.70
N LEU A 196 34.30 -9.02 1.56
CA LEU A 196 33.76 -9.98 0.57
C LEU A 196 32.26 -10.24 0.71
N SER A 197 31.71 -10.15 1.93
CA SER A 197 30.30 -10.42 2.18
C SER A 197 29.40 -9.20 1.89
N ILE A 198 29.95 -7.99 1.97
CA ILE A 198 29.20 -6.73 1.89
C ILE A 198 29.24 -6.19 0.47
N ALA A 199 30.43 -6.02 -0.10
CA ALA A 199 30.64 -5.58 -1.48
C ALA A 199 32.13 -5.76 -1.84
N GLU A 200 32.45 -6.45 -2.93
CA GLU A 200 33.72 -6.20 -3.60
C GLU A 200 33.57 -4.94 -4.47
N ASP A 201 34.58 -4.07 -4.38
CA ASP A 201 34.65 -2.77 -5.04
C ASP A 201 34.21 -2.80 -6.51
N ASN A 202 33.43 -1.77 -6.89
CA ASN A 202 33.41 -0.93 -8.12
C ASN A 202 34.27 -1.31 -9.35
N ASN A 203 34.56 -2.58 -9.58
CA ASN A 203 35.23 -3.05 -10.76
C ASN A 203 34.14 -3.31 -11.80
N PRO A 204 34.03 -2.50 -12.86
CA PRO A 204 33.00 -2.69 -13.91
C PRO A 204 33.13 -4.01 -14.67
N SER A 205 34.10 -4.85 -14.29
CA SER A 205 34.44 -6.15 -14.89
C SER A 205 34.10 -7.34 -13.99
N SER A 206 33.69 -7.13 -12.73
CA SER A 206 33.32 -8.20 -11.79
C SER A 206 31.80 -8.23 -11.63
N PRO A 207 31.15 -9.41 -11.61
CA PRO A 207 29.72 -9.47 -11.31
C PRO A 207 29.45 -8.90 -9.91
N ASP A 208 28.42 -8.07 -9.76
CA ASP A 208 28.00 -7.57 -8.45
C ASP A 208 27.61 -8.77 -7.56
N TYR A 209 28.41 -9.07 -6.54
CA TYR A 209 28.11 -10.09 -5.54
C TYR A 209 28.19 -9.52 -4.12
N GLY A 210 27.52 -10.18 -3.17
CA GLY A 210 27.43 -9.72 -1.77
C GLY A 210 26.11 -9.02 -1.45
N LEU A 211 26.01 -8.51 -0.22
CA LEU A 211 24.78 -7.91 0.28
C LEU A 211 24.34 -6.70 -0.56
N LEU A 212 25.27 -5.86 -1.01
CA LEU A 212 24.93 -4.68 -1.81
C LEU A 212 24.23 -5.06 -3.13
N ALA A 213 24.68 -6.13 -3.79
CA ALA A 213 24.08 -6.62 -5.03
C ALA A 213 22.63 -7.08 -4.81
N ILE A 214 22.39 -7.86 -3.75
CA ILE A 214 21.06 -8.36 -3.39
C ILE A 214 20.10 -7.18 -3.09
N VAL A 215 20.56 -6.19 -2.33
CA VAL A 215 19.72 -5.04 -1.98
C VAL A 215 19.45 -4.15 -3.21
N ASN A 216 20.41 -4.00 -4.12
CA ASN A 216 20.20 -3.31 -5.40
C ASN A 216 19.23 -4.07 -6.32
N GLU A 217 19.30 -5.41 -6.35
CA GLU A 217 18.32 -6.24 -7.07
C GLU A 217 16.91 -6.03 -6.50
N TRP A 218 16.75 -5.99 -5.18
CA TRP A 218 15.46 -5.68 -4.54
C TRP A 218 14.97 -4.27 -4.90
N LYS A 219 15.85 -3.26 -4.83
CA LYS A 219 15.52 -1.89 -5.23
C LYS A 219 15.04 -1.81 -6.69
N SER A 220 15.70 -2.54 -7.59
CA SER A 220 15.30 -2.60 -9.00
C SER A 220 14.02 -3.39 -9.21
N THR A 221 13.83 -4.51 -8.52
CA THR A 221 12.63 -5.37 -8.66
C THR A 221 11.38 -4.65 -8.17
N LEU A 222 11.53 -3.84 -7.11
CA LEU A 222 10.45 -3.02 -6.57
C LEU A 222 10.26 -1.70 -7.31
N ASN A 223 11.05 -1.40 -8.35
CA ASN A 223 11.00 -0.15 -9.10
C ASN A 223 11.03 1.12 -8.21
N CYS A 224 11.79 1.09 -7.12
CA CYS A 224 11.84 2.16 -6.13
C CYS A 224 12.36 3.53 -6.64
N SER A 225 12.75 3.62 -7.91
CA SER A 225 13.19 4.86 -8.57
C SER A 225 12.11 5.51 -9.43
N GLU A 226 10.97 4.85 -9.64
CA GLU A 226 9.84 5.42 -10.36
C GLU A 226 8.90 6.15 -9.39
N ASP A 227 8.69 7.45 -9.62
CA ASP A 227 7.69 8.21 -8.88
C ASP A 227 6.26 7.96 -9.40
N CYS A 228 5.30 7.99 -8.47
CA CYS A 228 3.88 8.00 -8.82
C CYS A 228 3.53 9.20 -9.71
N GLY A 229 3.04 8.94 -10.93
CA GLY A 229 2.67 10.00 -11.88
C GLY A 229 3.77 10.39 -12.87
N SER A 230 4.93 9.73 -12.83
CA SER A 230 5.81 9.72 -14.01
C SER A 230 5.10 8.94 -15.11
N PRO A 231 4.87 9.52 -16.30
CA PRO A 231 4.25 8.79 -17.39
C PRO A 231 5.22 7.71 -17.82
N SER A 232 4.99 6.48 -17.38
CA SER A 232 5.68 5.29 -17.90
C SER A 232 5.15 5.01 -19.30
N GLY A 233 5.44 5.92 -20.25
CA GLY A 233 5.02 5.86 -21.66
C GLY A 233 5.57 4.66 -22.45
N GLU A 234 6.21 3.71 -21.77
CA GLU A 234 6.78 2.49 -22.35
C GLU A 234 6.31 1.18 -21.69
N GLN A 235 5.67 1.21 -20.51
CA GLN A 235 5.18 -0.03 -19.89
C GLN A 235 3.97 -0.60 -20.64
N ASP A 236 3.15 0.26 -21.28
CA ASP A 236 2.09 -0.18 -22.21
C ASP A 236 2.63 -0.93 -23.45
N LYS A 237 3.91 -0.76 -23.82
CA LYS A 237 4.51 -1.43 -25.00
C LYS A 237 5.17 -2.78 -24.69
N LYS A 238 5.66 -3.00 -23.46
CA LYS A 238 6.19 -4.31 -23.05
C LYS A 238 5.09 -5.32 -22.72
N GLN A 239 3.88 -4.84 -22.43
CA GLN A 239 2.69 -5.66 -22.19
C GLN A 239 2.24 -6.49 -23.41
N MET A 240 2.68 -6.16 -24.64
CA MET A 240 2.42 -6.97 -25.84
C MET A 240 3.56 -7.90 -26.27
N GLN A 241 4.75 -7.82 -25.66
CA GLN A 241 5.92 -8.56 -26.16
C GLN A 241 6.47 -9.66 -25.24
N SER A 242 6.22 -9.66 -23.92
CA SER A 242 6.67 -10.76 -23.05
C SER A 242 5.73 -11.98 -23.02
N SER A 243 4.52 -11.87 -23.58
CA SER A 243 3.59 -13.00 -23.73
C SER A 243 3.87 -13.90 -24.94
N LYS A 244 5.04 -13.77 -25.59
CA LYS A 244 5.51 -14.74 -26.60
C LYS A 244 6.12 -15.96 -25.90
N GLY A 245 5.24 -16.74 -25.29
CA GLY A 245 5.63 -17.96 -24.60
C GLY A 245 4.46 -18.79 -24.11
N ILE A 246 3.35 -18.84 -24.86
CA ILE A 246 2.42 -19.96 -25.05
C ILE A 246 1.32 -19.45 -25.97
N GLN A 247 1.20 -20.05 -27.16
CA GLN A 247 0.02 -19.90 -27.99
C GLN A 247 -1.17 -20.50 -27.24
N SER A 248 -2.12 -19.68 -26.82
CA SER A 248 -3.52 -20.10 -26.80
C SER A 248 -4.39 -18.94 -27.26
N SER A 249 -5.13 -19.23 -28.33
CA SER A 249 -6.23 -18.51 -28.93
C SER A 249 -6.86 -17.41 -28.07
N SER A 250 -6.84 -16.20 -28.63
CA SER A 250 -7.91 -15.23 -28.49
C SER A 250 -9.25 -15.89 -28.83
N GLU A 251 -10.10 -16.14 -27.84
CA GLU A 251 -11.54 -16.25 -27.99
C GLU A 251 -12.15 -16.30 -26.58
N ASP A 252 -13.04 -15.35 -26.32
CA ASP A 252 -14.13 -15.40 -25.35
C ASP A 252 -13.82 -15.83 -23.91
N CYS A 253 -13.51 -14.83 -23.08
CA CYS A 253 -13.88 -14.87 -21.66
C CYS A 253 -15.32 -14.36 -21.47
N ASP A 254 -16.26 -14.91 -22.23
CA ASP A 254 -17.69 -14.82 -22.00
C ASP A 254 -18.23 -16.26 -22.00
N ALA A 255 -19.03 -16.61 -20.98
CA ALA A 255 -19.67 -17.92 -20.76
C ALA A 255 -18.83 -19.04 -20.12
N ASP A 256 -18.40 -18.86 -18.87
CA ASP A 256 -18.67 -19.80 -17.76
C ASP A 256 -17.90 -19.41 -16.49
N GLY A 257 -18.62 -18.72 -15.58
CA GLY A 257 -18.64 -18.99 -14.14
C GLY A 257 -17.38 -19.05 -13.26
N ASN A 258 -16.15 -18.94 -13.76
CA ASN A 258 -14.96 -18.97 -12.87
C ASN A 258 -13.69 -18.39 -13.52
N CYS A 259 -13.66 -17.08 -13.77
CA CYS A 259 -12.40 -16.36 -13.97
C CYS A 259 -11.73 -16.08 -12.62
N ASN A 260 -11.11 -17.10 -12.03
CA ASN A 260 -10.16 -16.89 -10.94
C ASN A 260 -8.76 -16.64 -11.51
N LEU A 261 -8.27 -15.40 -11.43
CA LEU A 261 -7.06 -15.01 -10.68
C LEU A 261 -6.54 -13.62 -11.10
N LYS A 262 -6.52 -12.74 -10.09
CA LYS A 262 -5.55 -11.69 -9.76
C LYS A 262 -5.34 -10.53 -10.76
N PRO A 263 -5.47 -9.27 -10.30
CA PRO A 263 -4.62 -8.23 -10.87
C PRO A 263 -3.16 -8.62 -10.53
N GLU A 264 -2.35 -8.89 -11.55
CA GLU A 264 -0.90 -8.75 -11.42
C GLU A 264 -0.62 -7.26 -11.26
N LEU A 265 -0.30 -6.86 -10.03
CA LEU A 265 0.04 -5.48 -9.72
C LEU A 265 1.49 -5.25 -10.12
N TYR A 266 1.72 -4.19 -10.89
CA TYR A 266 3.05 -3.68 -11.17
C TYR A 266 3.44 -2.66 -10.11
N LEU A 267 4.71 -2.68 -9.74
CA LEU A 267 5.30 -1.70 -8.84
C LEU A 267 5.88 -0.54 -9.68
N PRO A 268 5.67 0.72 -9.30
CA PRO A 268 4.89 1.13 -8.13
C PRO A 268 3.38 1.01 -8.33
N ILE A 269 2.66 0.55 -7.29
CA ILE A 269 1.22 0.22 -7.37
C ILE A 269 0.38 1.41 -7.86
N CYS A 270 0.79 2.63 -7.52
CA CYS A 270 0.13 3.85 -7.98
C CYS A 270 0.18 4.08 -9.50
N ASN A 271 1.14 3.48 -10.21
CA ASN A 271 1.24 3.54 -11.67
C ASN A 271 0.46 2.40 -12.35
N ASP A 272 -0.11 1.47 -11.57
CA ASP A 272 -0.85 0.33 -12.08
C ASP A 272 -2.24 0.72 -12.64
N ASN A 273 -2.60 0.16 -13.80
CA ASN A 273 -3.89 0.43 -14.44
C ASN A 273 -5.08 -0.07 -13.60
N TYR A 274 -4.93 -1.18 -12.87
CA TYR A 274 -5.93 -1.68 -11.94
C TYR A 274 -6.19 -0.69 -10.80
N TYR A 275 -5.15 -0.04 -10.28
CA TYR A 275 -5.28 1.02 -9.27
C TYR A 275 -6.16 2.17 -9.80
N ALA A 276 -5.81 2.72 -10.97
CA ALA A 276 -6.55 3.80 -11.60
C ALA A 276 -8.00 3.41 -11.99
N LYS A 277 -8.21 2.20 -12.51
CA LYS A 277 -9.53 1.66 -12.86
C LYS A 277 -10.42 1.49 -11.63
N THR A 278 -9.86 1.02 -10.52
CA THR A 278 -10.63 0.81 -9.27
C THR A 278 -11.10 2.15 -8.70
N TRP A 279 -10.23 3.17 -8.69
CA TRP A 279 -10.61 4.53 -8.34
C TRP A 279 -11.73 5.08 -9.23
N LYS A 280 -11.58 4.95 -10.55
CA LYS A 280 -12.58 5.44 -11.50
C LYS A 280 -13.94 4.77 -11.31
N LYS A 281 -13.97 3.44 -11.16
CA LYS A 281 -15.21 2.69 -10.88
C LYS A 281 -15.86 3.12 -9.57
N TYR A 282 -15.06 3.35 -8.54
CA TYR A 282 -15.54 3.90 -7.27
C TYR A 282 -16.19 5.29 -7.46
N ASP A 283 -15.51 6.20 -8.17
CA ASP A 283 -16.00 7.57 -8.39
C ASP A 283 -17.27 7.60 -9.25
N ASP A 284 -17.33 6.77 -10.30
CA ASP A 284 -18.50 6.62 -11.16
C ASP A 284 -19.71 6.07 -10.37
N ASP A 285 -19.54 5.00 -9.58
CA ASP A 285 -20.61 4.44 -8.75
C ASP A 285 -21.01 5.39 -7.60
N LYS A 286 -20.07 6.17 -7.06
CA LYS A 286 -20.36 7.21 -6.07
C LYS A 286 -21.30 8.26 -6.65
N LYS A 287 -20.98 8.80 -7.84
CA LYS A 287 -21.83 9.77 -8.54
C LYS A 287 -23.19 9.18 -8.88
N LYS A 288 -23.23 7.93 -9.35
CA LYS A 288 -24.48 7.23 -9.67
C LYS A 288 -25.35 7.01 -8.44
N ALA A 289 -24.78 6.60 -7.31
CA ALA A 289 -25.49 6.44 -6.05
C ALA A 289 -26.07 7.78 -5.55
N GLU A 290 -25.34 8.88 -5.68
CA GLU A 290 -25.83 10.22 -5.30
C GLU A 290 -27.05 10.65 -6.13
N VAL A 291 -27.09 10.34 -7.43
CA VAL A 291 -28.24 10.63 -8.31
C VAL A 291 -29.43 9.73 -7.95
N LEU A 292 -29.22 8.41 -7.89
CA LEU A 292 -30.27 7.45 -7.55
C LEU A 292 -30.87 7.71 -6.17
N GLY A 293 -30.05 8.08 -5.18
CA GLY A 293 -30.52 8.43 -3.85
C GLY A 293 -31.49 9.62 -3.84
N LYS A 294 -31.26 10.63 -4.70
CA LYS A 294 -32.19 11.76 -4.88
C LYS A 294 -33.48 11.31 -5.55
N GLU A 295 -33.39 10.51 -6.61
CA GLU A 295 -34.55 9.98 -7.34
C GLU A 295 -35.46 9.14 -6.42
N VAL A 296 -34.88 8.26 -5.59
CA VAL A 296 -35.62 7.44 -4.62
C VAL A 296 -36.36 8.31 -3.59
N VAL A 297 -35.74 9.37 -3.10
CA VAL A 297 -36.38 10.30 -2.15
C VAL A 297 -37.56 11.01 -2.81
N ASP A 298 -37.40 11.49 -4.05
CA ASP A 298 -38.45 12.23 -4.74
C ASP A 298 -39.61 11.32 -5.18
N LEU A 299 -39.33 10.07 -5.60
CA LEU A 299 -40.35 9.06 -5.87
C LEU A 299 -41.11 8.67 -4.59
N ASN A 300 -40.43 8.52 -3.47
CA ASN A 300 -41.11 8.24 -2.19
C ASN A 300 -42.03 9.39 -1.75
N LYS A 301 -41.63 10.66 -1.92
CA LYS A 301 -42.52 11.80 -1.67
C LYS A 301 -43.77 11.77 -2.56
N LYS A 302 -43.61 11.48 -3.86
CA LYS A 302 -44.73 11.33 -4.80
C LYS A 302 -45.65 10.18 -4.38
N LYS A 303 -45.07 9.03 -4.02
CA LYS A 303 -45.80 7.86 -3.51
C LYS A 303 -46.64 8.22 -2.29
N GLU A 304 -46.06 8.90 -1.30
CA GLU A 304 -46.77 9.34 -0.10
C GLU A 304 -47.91 10.33 -0.42
N SER A 305 -47.68 11.27 -1.35
CA SER A 305 -48.73 12.21 -1.77
C SER A 305 -49.91 11.51 -2.46
N LEU A 306 -49.64 10.52 -3.31
CA LEU A 306 -50.67 9.72 -3.97
C LEU A 306 -51.39 8.79 -2.99
N LEU A 307 -50.69 8.25 -2.00
CA LEU A 307 -51.29 7.46 -0.92
C LEU A 307 -52.28 8.30 -0.11
N ALA A 308 -51.90 9.53 0.25
CA ALA A 308 -52.77 10.46 0.95
C ALA A 308 -54.01 10.82 0.11
N CYS A 309 -53.83 11.08 -1.19
CA CYS A 309 -54.94 11.34 -2.12
C CYS A 309 -55.88 10.13 -2.24
N LYS A 310 -55.32 8.92 -2.38
CA LYS A 310 -56.08 7.66 -2.41
C LYS A 310 -56.91 7.48 -1.14
N GLN A 311 -56.30 7.62 0.03
CA GLN A 311 -56.99 7.47 1.32
C GLN A 311 -58.10 8.52 1.50
N SER A 312 -57.86 9.76 1.07
CA SER A 312 -58.88 10.82 1.10
C SER A 312 -60.06 10.52 0.18
N LEU A 313 -59.82 10.02 -1.04
CA LEU A 313 -60.87 9.63 -1.99
C LEU A 313 -61.65 8.41 -1.49
N GLU A 314 -60.97 7.39 -0.93
CA GLU A 314 -61.63 6.23 -0.32
C GLU A 314 -62.55 6.63 0.84
N ALA A 315 -62.12 7.56 1.69
CA ALA A 315 -62.95 8.10 2.77
C ALA A 315 -64.17 8.87 2.23
N ALA A 316 -63.97 9.76 1.25
CA ALA A 316 -65.05 10.55 0.65
C ALA A 316 -66.09 9.67 -0.08
N ILE A 317 -65.65 8.66 -0.83
CA ILE A 317 -66.54 7.71 -1.52
C ILE A 317 -67.35 6.89 -0.51
N LYS A 318 -66.75 6.51 0.62
CA LYS A 318 -67.44 5.77 1.68
C LYS A 318 -68.58 6.59 2.28
N GLU A 319 -68.36 7.88 2.56
CA GLU A 319 -69.40 8.78 3.11
C GLU A 319 -70.57 9.06 2.15
N VAL A 320 -70.34 8.96 0.84
CA VAL A 320 -71.32 9.26 -0.21
C VAL A 320 -71.90 7.99 -0.84
N ASN A 321 -71.52 6.80 -0.37
CA ASN A 321 -71.96 5.52 -0.92
C ASN A 321 -73.50 5.34 -0.82
N PRO A 322 -74.21 5.17 -1.95
CA PRO A 322 -75.66 5.00 -1.97
C PRO A 322 -76.16 3.80 -1.13
N LYS A 323 -75.34 2.75 -1.01
CA LYS A 323 -75.67 1.55 -0.22
C LYS A 323 -75.59 1.75 1.29
N GLU A 324 -74.81 2.73 1.76
CA GLU A 324 -74.72 3.08 3.18
C GLU A 324 -75.74 4.18 3.57
N ARG A 325 -76.14 5.03 2.61
CA ARG A 325 -77.18 6.06 2.81
C ARG A 325 -78.62 5.54 2.77
N CYS A 326 -78.91 4.47 2.03
CA CYS A 326 -80.24 3.85 1.96
C CYS A 326 -80.43 2.72 2.99
N LYS A 327 -80.19 3.02 4.28
CA LYS A 327 -80.56 2.15 5.40
C LYS A 327 -81.70 2.74 6.21
#